data_AF-A0A954GT40-F1
#
_entry.id   AF-A0A954GT40-F1
#
_cell.length_a   1.000
_cell.length_b   1.000
_cell.length_c   1.000
_cell.angle_alpha   90.00
_cell.angle_beta   90.00
_cell.angle_gamma   90.00
#
_symmetry.space_group_name_H-M   'P 1'
#
loop_
_entity.id
_entity.type
_entity.pdbx_description
1 polymer ?
#
loop_
_entity_poly.entity_id
_entity_poly.type
_entity_poly.pdbx_seq_one_letter_code
_entity_poly.pdbx_strand_id
1 'polypeptide(L)'
;MTTHLSTRLVWHDRAWDGHICDHPSKNAFCIVQQHIRDGRDDDREDKAAGLPLAELDGWQPPCSRDPIAFSKIGYRITHHDPLDFRNLPSVQEDVPAYSVCPSPYRWLREENFRNICEDEKLDIRESNKTDRVFGWISEHDRQLALLHHFWGKLEKDKSLIFFYCNHGNPLDENLNRILLGVSRIADVGPQLFFGTTEKFPAQHPIWSRCITHDFENQGFRLPYHEYLQAGHDPKNILCLVPDGAMLNFSYVAEQLGDDLAVGALERLVQSVQAVKDEAKVPGDWDRHLVWLNDVLSEVWLNRGPFPGIGSVLQYLGCESGTAFQRQVLVPLLDKGENAWEYVLAILEGRKKCEQKQYTKALNQAGERWAAYKEPRRNLLAQLVRFELSPAQVERVANPDKRAESGIVGTDNEIVANPYLLSEMDQGDGVTDVIALETIDRGMRPEGAAARFIDKEDVCVQDDPRRVRGVAVSVLQGAAQNGDTLLPFAET
;
A
#
# COMPACT_ATOMS: atom_id res chain seq x y z
N MET A 1 11.20 3.96 7.93
CA MET A 1 10.00 3.78 7.12
C MET A 1 9.43 2.43 7.43
N THR A 2 8.29 2.46 8.09
CA THR A 2 7.51 1.29 8.45
C THR A 2 6.85 0.75 7.19
N THR A 3 6.75 -0.57 7.06
CA THR A 3 5.97 -1.19 5.99
C THR A 3 4.60 -1.57 6.55
N HIS A 4 3.54 -1.14 5.88
CA HIS A 4 2.16 -1.50 6.20
C HIS A 4 1.64 -2.52 5.20
N LEU A 5 0.48 -3.09 5.49
CA LEU A 5 -0.18 -4.10 4.68
C LEU A 5 -1.51 -3.54 4.15
N SER A 6 -1.81 -3.77 2.88
CA SER A 6 -3.18 -3.70 2.39
C SER A 6 -3.72 -5.13 2.26
N THR A 7 -5.01 -5.29 2.54
CA THR A 7 -5.69 -6.58 2.37
C THR A 7 -7.04 -6.40 1.70
N ARG A 8 -7.27 -7.21 0.67
CA ARG A 8 -8.54 -7.21 -0.04
C ARG A 8 -9.51 -8.14 0.67
N LEU A 9 -10.66 -7.62 1.05
CA LEU A 9 -11.78 -8.42 1.51
C LEU A 9 -12.81 -8.56 0.39
N VAL A 10 -13.35 -9.76 0.23
CA VAL A 10 -14.54 -9.96 -0.59
C VAL A 10 -15.77 -9.50 0.17
N TRP A 11 -16.68 -8.76 -0.47
CA TRP A 11 -17.89 -8.29 0.18
C TRP A 11 -18.68 -9.43 0.86
N HIS A 12 -18.98 -9.24 2.14
CA HIS A 12 -19.68 -10.21 2.97
C HIS A 12 -20.78 -9.49 3.75
N ASP A 13 -22.06 -9.83 3.51
CA ASP A 13 -23.21 -9.05 3.98
C ASP A 13 -23.30 -8.88 5.51
N ARG A 14 -22.63 -9.76 6.26
CA ARG A 14 -22.49 -9.66 7.72
C ARG A 14 -21.23 -8.94 8.19
N ALA A 15 -20.65 -8.06 7.38
CA ALA A 15 -19.50 -7.24 7.74
C ALA A 15 -18.30 -8.02 8.30
N TRP A 16 -18.06 -9.23 7.76
CA TRP A 16 -16.97 -10.13 8.18
C TRP A 16 -16.96 -10.42 9.71
N ASP A 17 -18.13 -10.71 10.28
CA ASP A 17 -18.33 -11.01 11.70
C ASP A 17 -18.14 -12.49 12.10
N GLY A 18 -17.62 -13.32 11.21
CA GLY A 18 -17.34 -14.75 11.43
C GLY A 18 -18.52 -15.68 11.20
N HIS A 19 -19.63 -15.22 10.60
CA HIS A 19 -20.78 -16.04 10.28
C HIS A 19 -20.93 -16.22 8.76
N ILE A 20 -21.68 -17.23 8.33
CA ILE A 20 -22.20 -17.30 6.96
C ILE A 20 -23.18 -16.14 6.75
N CYS A 21 -23.20 -15.54 5.54
CA CYS A 21 -24.18 -14.52 5.16
C CYS A 21 -25.63 -14.94 5.51
N ASP A 22 -26.51 -13.97 5.76
CA ASP A 22 -27.92 -14.28 6.09
C ASP A 22 -28.70 -14.83 4.89
N HIS A 23 -28.28 -14.44 3.68
CA HIS A 23 -28.81 -14.94 2.41
C HIS A 23 -27.66 -15.22 1.41
N PRO A 24 -26.85 -16.27 1.63
CA PRO A 24 -25.64 -16.53 0.84
C PRO A 24 -25.86 -16.59 -0.67
N SER A 25 -26.91 -17.29 -1.11
CA SER A 25 -27.25 -17.40 -2.54
C SER A 25 -27.59 -16.06 -3.19
N LYS A 26 -28.06 -15.08 -2.39
CA LYS A 26 -28.44 -13.73 -2.85
C LYS A 26 -27.30 -12.72 -2.85
N ASN A 27 -26.15 -13.04 -2.24
CA ASN A 27 -24.99 -12.17 -2.33
C ASN A 27 -24.38 -12.26 -3.74
N ALA A 28 -24.77 -11.33 -4.61
CA ALA A 28 -24.28 -11.23 -5.98
C ALA A 28 -22.91 -10.51 -6.07
N PHE A 29 -22.43 -9.94 -4.96
CA PHE A 29 -21.21 -9.15 -4.94
C PHE A 29 -19.98 -10.07 -4.81
N CYS A 30 -20.06 -11.11 -3.98
CA CYS A 30 -18.93 -12.02 -3.74
C CYS A 30 -18.57 -12.89 -4.95
N ILE A 31 -19.54 -13.20 -5.84
CA ILE A 31 -19.34 -14.03 -7.04
C ILE A 31 -18.55 -13.35 -8.16
N VAL A 32 -18.20 -12.07 -8.00
CA VAL A 32 -17.18 -11.44 -8.85
C VAL A 32 -15.85 -12.19 -8.73
N GLN A 33 -15.55 -12.75 -7.55
CA GLN A 33 -14.39 -13.60 -7.36
C GLN A 33 -14.64 -15.00 -7.90
N GLN A 34 -13.80 -15.42 -8.85
CA GLN A 34 -13.95 -16.70 -9.53
C GLN A 34 -13.98 -17.90 -8.55
N HIS A 35 -13.08 -17.94 -7.57
CA HIS A 35 -13.03 -19.07 -6.63
C HIS A 35 -14.32 -19.22 -5.79
N ILE A 36 -15.01 -18.11 -5.51
CA ILE A 36 -16.31 -18.15 -4.84
C ILE A 36 -17.37 -18.60 -5.83
N ARG A 37 -17.46 -17.95 -6.99
CA ARG A 37 -18.46 -18.29 -8.03
C ARG A 37 -18.43 -19.77 -8.42
N ASP A 38 -17.23 -20.34 -8.56
CA ASP A 38 -17.05 -21.71 -9.02
C ASP A 38 -17.17 -22.73 -7.86
N GLY A 39 -16.92 -22.31 -6.62
CA GLY A 39 -16.91 -23.17 -5.42
C GLY A 39 -18.13 -23.05 -4.50
N ARG A 40 -19.05 -22.10 -4.77
CA ARG A 40 -20.23 -21.85 -3.95
C ARG A 40 -21.24 -22.99 -4.10
N ASP A 41 -21.81 -23.42 -2.99
CA ASP A 41 -22.90 -24.41 -2.94
C ASP A 41 -24.13 -23.74 -2.32
N ASP A 42 -24.95 -23.10 -3.17
CA ASP A 42 -26.09 -22.28 -2.74
C ASP A 42 -27.04 -23.04 -1.80
N ASP A 43 -27.35 -24.32 -2.11
CA ASP A 43 -28.25 -25.14 -1.31
C ASP A 43 -27.67 -25.47 0.08
N ARG A 44 -26.35 -25.68 0.16
CA ARG A 44 -25.67 -25.98 1.42
C ARG A 44 -25.45 -24.73 2.24
N GLU A 45 -25.02 -23.64 1.61
CA GLU A 45 -24.78 -22.35 2.24
C GLU A 45 -26.08 -21.75 2.78
N ASP A 46 -27.18 -21.79 2.03
CA ASP A 46 -28.48 -21.29 2.49
C ASP A 46 -29.02 -22.08 3.70
N LYS A 47 -28.76 -23.39 3.78
CA LYS A 47 -29.12 -24.20 4.97
C LYS A 47 -28.30 -23.84 6.21
N ALA A 48 -27.12 -23.29 6.00
CA ALA A 48 -26.21 -22.86 7.06
C ALA A 48 -26.20 -21.33 7.24
N ALA A 49 -27.14 -20.62 6.63
CA ALA A 49 -27.22 -19.16 6.67
C ALA A 49 -27.25 -18.64 8.11
N GLY A 50 -26.43 -17.61 8.38
CA GLY A 50 -26.29 -17.00 9.69
C GLY A 50 -25.58 -17.86 10.76
N LEU A 51 -25.16 -19.09 10.45
CA LEU A 51 -24.40 -19.90 11.41
C LEU A 51 -22.95 -19.38 11.55
N PRO A 52 -22.36 -19.44 12.75
CA PRO A 52 -20.94 -19.16 12.92
C PRO A 52 -20.08 -20.12 12.11
N LEU A 53 -19.05 -19.62 11.43
CA LEU A 53 -18.09 -20.45 10.69
C LEU A 53 -17.39 -21.48 11.59
N ALA A 54 -17.21 -21.15 12.87
CA ALA A 54 -16.63 -22.03 13.87
C ALA A 54 -17.50 -23.26 14.21
N GLU A 55 -18.79 -23.22 13.90
CA GLU A 55 -19.73 -24.33 14.15
C GLU A 55 -19.91 -25.24 12.93
N LEU A 56 -19.31 -24.90 11.79
CA LEU A 56 -19.36 -25.73 10.59
C LEU A 56 -18.45 -26.95 10.74
N ASP A 57 -19.03 -28.13 10.55
CA ASP A 57 -18.30 -29.39 10.54
C ASP A 57 -18.17 -29.98 9.13
N GLY A 58 -16.97 -30.47 8.81
CA GLY A 58 -16.65 -31.17 7.57
C GLY A 58 -16.70 -30.33 6.28
N TRP A 59 -16.89 -29.01 6.35
CA TRP A 59 -16.90 -28.13 5.17
C TRP A 59 -16.76 -26.65 5.53
N GLN A 60 -16.30 -25.87 4.56
CA GLN A 60 -16.15 -24.42 4.64
C GLN A 60 -16.64 -23.79 3.33
N PRO A 61 -17.37 -22.67 3.38
CA PRO A 61 -17.70 -21.93 2.16
C PRO A 61 -16.42 -21.44 1.49
N PRO A 62 -16.42 -21.20 0.16
CA PRO A 62 -15.21 -20.80 -0.56
C PRO A 62 -14.64 -19.45 -0.09
N CYS A 63 -15.47 -18.60 0.52
CA CYS A 63 -15.06 -17.30 1.06
C CYS A 63 -14.36 -17.40 2.43
N SER A 64 -14.26 -18.58 3.04
CA SER A 64 -13.87 -18.80 4.45
C SER A 64 -12.65 -18.00 4.96
N ARG A 65 -11.67 -17.68 4.11
CA ARG A 65 -10.45 -16.96 4.54
C ARG A 65 -10.66 -15.49 4.97
N ASP A 66 -11.76 -14.86 4.56
CA ASP A 66 -11.98 -13.42 4.75
C ASP A 66 -12.99 -13.05 5.87
N PRO A 67 -14.09 -13.80 6.12
CA PRO A 67 -15.17 -13.39 7.01
C PRO A 67 -14.83 -13.28 8.49
N ILE A 68 -13.60 -13.53 8.93
CA ILE A 68 -13.21 -13.39 10.34
C ILE A 68 -12.37 -12.15 10.64
N ALA A 69 -12.20 -11.26 9.66
CA ALA A 69 -11.51 -9.99 9.83
C ALA A 69 -12.04 -9.20 11.05
N PHE A 70 -13.35 -9.21 11.31
CA PHE A 70 -13.95 -8.47 12.43
C PHE A 70 -14.67 -9.38 13.42
N SER A 71 -14.34 -10.69 13.43
CA SER A 71 -14.92 -11.67 14.34
C SER A 71 -14.19 -11.75 15.68
N LYS A 72 -14.95 -11.79 16.77
CA LYS A 72 -14.47 -12.11 18.14
C LYS A 72 -14.11 -13.58 18.34
N ILE A 73 -14.51 -14.43 17.40
CA ILE A 73 -14.34 -15.88 17.47
C ILE A 73 -13.46 -16.30 16.30
N GLY A 74 -12.30 -16.87 16.64
CA GLY A 74 -11.45 -17.55 15.67
C GLY A 74 -12.04 -18.90 15.26
N TYR A 75 -11.51 -19.47 14.18
CA TYR A 75 -11.92 -20.79 13.74
C TYR A 75 -10.85 -21.46 12.87
N ARG A 76 -11.04 -22.74 12.60
CA ARG A 76 -10.10 -23.52 11.80
C ARG A 76 -10.38 -23.34 10.32
N ILE A 77 -9.36 -23.00 9.53
CA ILE A 77 -9.43 -22.94 8.06
C ILE A 77 -8.64 -24.06 7.41
N THR A 78 -9.00 -24.40 6.16
CA THR A 78 -8.22 -25.33 5.34
C THR A 78 -7.48 -24.60 4.22
N HIS A 79 -6.17 -24.78 4.18
CA HIS A 79 -5.32 -24.29 3.10
C HIS A 79 -5.21 -25.34 2.01
N HIS A 80 -5.68 -24.98 0.82
CA HIS A 80 -5.50 -25.73 -0.40
C HIS A 80 -4.34 -25.15 -1.22
N ASP A 81 -3.60 -26.03 -1.89
CA ASP A 81 -2.52 -25.64 -2.78
C ASP A 81 -3.10 -24.89 -4.00
N PRO A 82 -2.71 -23.63 -4.26
CA PRO A 82 -3.17 -22.90 -5.45
C PRO A 82 -2.65 -23.47 -6.78
N LEU A 83 -1.72 -24.43 -6.74
CA LEU A 83 -1.18 -25.11 -7.91
C LEU A 83 -1.68 -26.56 -7.99
N ASP A 84 -2.92 -26.74 -8.45
CA ASP A 84 -3.63 -28.03 -8.48
C ASP A 84 -2.83 -29.18 -9.10
N PHE A 85 -1.97 -28.90 -10.08
CA PHE A 85 -1.14 -29.90 -10.74
C PHE A 85 -0.16 -30.63 -9.80
N ARG A 86 0.13 -30.06 -8.61
CA ARG A 86 1.00 -30.69 -7.61
C ARG A 86 0.25 -31.68 -6.72
N ASN A 87 -1.07 -31.50 -6.56
CA ASN A 87 -1.93 -32.29 -5.70
C ASN A 87 -1.35 -32.49 -4.29
N LEU A 88 -0.88 -31.39 -3.67
CA LEU A 88 -0.30 -31.45 -2.33
C LEU A 88 -1.40 -31.62 -1.27
N PRO A 89 -1.19 -32.46 -0.24
CA PRO A 89 -2.11 -32.57 0.88
C PRO A 89 -2.36 -31.20 1.53
N SER A 90 -3.65 -30.88 1.71
CA SER A 90 -4.10 -29.65 2.36
C SER A 90 -3.74 -29.64 3.85
N VAL A 91 -3.66 -28.44 4.43
CA VAL A 91 -3.27 -28.25 5.84
C VAL A 91 -4.29 -27.38 6.53
N GLN A 92 -4.62 -27.74 7.77
CA GLN A 92 -5.52 -26.95 8.60
C GLN A 92 -4.74 -25.99 9.50
N GLU A 93 -5.28 -24.79 9.69
CA GLU A 93 -4.74 -23.75 10.57
C GLU A 93 -5.86 -23.24 11.49
N ASP A 94 -5.61 -23.21 12.80
CA ASP A 94 -6.47 -22.49 13.74
C ASP A 94 -6.16 -21.00 13.66
N VAL A 95 -7.11 -20.23 13.13
CA VAL A 95 -6.98 -18.79 12.98
C VAL A 95 -7.66 -18.11 14.17
N PRO A 96 -6.97 -17.22 14.90
CA PRO A 96 -7.56 -16.54 16.06
C PRO A 96 -8.62 -15.51 15.65
N ALA A 97 -9.24 -14.89 16.64
CA ALA A 97 -10.15 -13.76 16.43
C ALA A 97 -9.42 -12.57 15.79
N TYR A 98 -10.15 -11.74 15.05
CA TYR A 98 -9.64 -10.55 14.38
C TYR A 98 -8.44 -10.82 13.49
N SER A 99 -8.64 -11.72 12.53
CA SER A 99 -7.55 -12.21 11.68
C SER A 99 -7.98 -12.34 10.22
N VAL A 100 -7.00 -12.25 9.33
CA VAL A 100 -7.14 -12.50 7.89
C VAL A 100 -5.97 -13.33 7.39
N CYS A 101 -6.18 -14.07 6.30
CA CYS A 101 -5.13 -14.90 5.67
C CYS A 101 -4.82 -14.48 4.22
N PRO A 102 -4.36 -13.23 3.98
CA PRO A 102 -4.18 -12.74 2.62
C PRO A 102 -2.92 -13.31 1.96
N SER A 103 -2.93 -13.37 0.62
CA SER A 103 -1.83 -13.91 -0.20
C SER A 103 -1.24 -12.85 -1.13
N PRO A 104 0.09 -12.69 -1.22
CA PRO A 104 0.74 -11.69 -2.06
C PRO A 104 0.88 -12.21 -3.49
N TYR A 105 -0.25 -12.41 -4.17
CA TYR A 105 -0.27 -13.10 -5.47
C TYR A 105 0.65 -12.46 -6.50
N ARG A 106 0.76 -11.12 -6.56
CA ARG A 106 1.66 -10.42 -7.47
C ARG A 106 3.10 -10.92 -7.37
N TRP A 107 3.56 -11.13 -6.14
CA TRP A 107 4.93 -11.56 -5.82
C TRP A 107 5.24 -12.96 -6.31
N LEU A 108 4.22 -13.78 -6.53
CA LEU A 108 4.36 -15.18 -6.94
C LEU A 108 4.12 -15.37 -8.44
N ARG A 109 4.09 -14.29 -9.22
CA ARG A 109 3.95 -14.29 -10.68
C ARG A 109 5.31 -14.10 -11.34
N GLU A 110 5.63 -14.96 -12.31
CA GLU A 110 6.87 -14.91 -13.10
C GLU A 110 7.02 -13.58 -13.85
N GLU A 111 5.93 -13.03 -14.38
CA GLU A 111 5.97 -11.75 -15.10
C GLU A 111 6.37 -10.56 -14.21
N ASN A 112 6.22 -10.68 -12.90
CA ASN A 112 6.59 -9.66 -11.93
C ASN A 112 7.93 -9.94 -11.25
N PHE A 113 8.46 -11.16 -11.38
CA PHE A 113 9.58 -11.66 -10.59
C PHE A 113 10.82 -10.78 -10.72
N ARG A 114 11.22 -10.44 -11.95
CA ARG A 114 12.43 -9.64 -12.20
C ARG A 114 12.33 -8.26 -11.60
N ASN A 115 11.23 -7.55 -11.86
CA ASN A 115 11.01 -6.21 -11.32
C ASN A 115 11.02 -6.25 -9.79
N ILE A 116 10.37 -7.23 -9.17
CA ILE A 116 10.37 -7.40 -7.71
C ILE A 116 11.79 -7.65 -7.20
N CYS A 117 12.55 -8.57 -7.81
CA CYS A 117 13.91 -8.84 -7.39
C CYS A 117 14.83 -7.61 -7.54
N GLU A 118 14.62 -6.78 -8.57
CA GLU A 118 15.36 -5.54 -8.78
C GLU A 118 14.99 -4.47 -7.74
N ASP A 119 13.69 -4.18 -7.59
CA ASP A 119 13.14 -3.20 -6.65
C ASP A 119 13.55 -3.52 -5.21
N GLU A 120 13.50 -4.80 -4.86
CA GLU A 120 13.75 -5.31 -3.51
C GLU A 120 15.19 -5.77 -3.28
N LYS A 121 16.01 -5.78 -4.33
CA LYS A 121 17.41 -6.24 -4.34
C LYS A 121 17.56 -7.66 -3.80
N LEU A 122 16.72 -8.55 -4.30
CA LEU A 122 16.73 -9.96 -3.97
C LEU A 122 17.61 -10.74 -4.96
N ASP A 123 18.59 -11.46 -4.42
CA ASP A 123 19.39 -12.41 -5.18
C ASP A 123 18.73 -13.79 -5.15
N ILE A 124 17.72 -13.95 -6.00
CA ILE A 124 16.97 -15.21 -6.17
C ILE A 124 17.23 -15.73 -7.58
N ARG A 125 17.59 -17.01 -7.70
CA ARG A 125 17.82 -17.63 -9.00
C ARG A 125 16.59 -17.60 -9.91
N GLU A 126 16.84 -17.60 -11.21
CA GLU A 126 15.82 -17.72 -12.25
C GLU A 126 15.15 -19.11 -12.26
N SER A 127 14.05 -19.21 -13.02
CA SER A 127 13.28 -20.45 -13.24
C SER A 127 14.15 -21.59 -13.79
N ASN A 128 13.84 -22.83 -13.37
CA ASN A 128 14.48 -24.04 -13.95
C ASN A 128 14.02 -24.33 -15.39
N LYS A 129 12.84 -23.82 -15.76
CA LYS A 129 12.33 -23.90 -17.13
C LYS A 129 12.88 -22.72 -17.93
N THR A 130 13.57 -23.02 -19.02
CA THR A 130 14.11 -22.04 -19.96
C THR A 130 13.00 -21.09 -20.43
N ASP A 131 13.29 -19.80 -20.43
CA ASP A 131 12.43 -18.71 -20.93
C ASP A 131 11.03 -18.61 -20.28
N ARG A 132 10.88 -19.09 -19.04
CA ARG A 132 9.64 -18.90 -18.30
C ARG A 132 9.51 -17.43 -17.87
N VAL A 133 8.57 -16.72 -18.48
CA VAL A 133 8.31 -15.29 -18.23
C VAL A 133 6.90 -14.99 -17.75
N PHE A 134 6.03 -16.00 -17.63
CA PHE A 134 4.62 -15.83 -17.25
C PHE A 134 4.09 -16.98 -16.39
N GLY A 135 3.12 -16.66 -15.54
CA GLY A 135 2.38 -17.62 -14.72
C GLY A 135 2.94 -17.75 -13.30
N TRP A 136 2.50 -18.76 -12.55
CA TRP A 136 2.89 -18.90 -11.14
C TRP A 136 4.30 -19.45 -10.95
N ILE A 137 5.10 -18.80 -10.11
CA ILE A 137 6.36 -19.35 -9.61
C ILE A 137 6.03 -20.66 -8.88
N SER A 138 6.69 -21.76 -9.24
CA SER A 138 6.36 -23.10 -8.74
C SER A 138 7.44 -23.68 -7.81
N GLU A 139 8.65 -23.15 -7.91
CA GLU A 139 9.84 -23.65 -7.25
C GLU A 139 9.83 -23.27 -5.76
N HIS A 140 10.04 -24.27 -4.90
CA HIS A 140 9.95 -24.13 -3.44
C HIS A 140 10.84 -23.01 -2.89
N ASP A 141 12.10 -22.99 -3.28
CA ASP A 141 13.11 -22.05 -2.80
C ASP A 141 12.80 -20.61 -3.20
N ARG A 142 12.36 -20.40 -4.45
CA ARG A 142 11.94 -19.08 -4.95
C ARG A 142 10.70 -18.58 -4.20
N GLN A 143 9.67 -19.43 -4.07
CA GLN A 143 8.46 -19.10 -3.31
C GLN A 143 8.79 -18.72 -1.87
N LEU A 144 9.62 -19.52 -1.19
CA LEU A 144 9.98 -19.31 0.20
C LEU A 144 10.75 -18.00 0.40
N ALA A 145 11.72 -17.70 -0.46
CA ALA A 145 12.51 -16.47 -0.38
C ALA A 145 11.63 -15.22 -0.55
N LEU A 146 10.73 -15.22 -1.55
CA LEU A 146 9.80 -14.11 -1.82
C LEU A 146 8.83 -13.89 -0.65
N LEU A 147 8.23 -14.97 -0.15
CA LEU A 147 7.29 -14.90 0.99
C LEU A 147 7.98 -14.46 2.27
N HIS A 148 9.17 -14.98 2.55
CA HIS A 148 9.96 -14.58 3.71
C HIS A 148 10.30 -13.09 3.67
N HIS A 149 10.73 -12.58 2.50
CA HIS A 149 11.01 -11.15 2.35
C HIS A 149 9.76 -10.28 2.47
N PHE A 150 8.65 -10.68 1.84
CA PHE A 150 7.39 -9.95 1.92
C PHE A 150 6.91 -9.86 3.38
N TRP A 151 6.67 -10.99 4.04
CA TRP A 151 6.11 -10.98 5.40
C TRP A 151 7.10 -10.45 6.45
N GLY A 152 8.41 -10.62 6.24
CA GLY A 152 9.45 -10.19 7.16
C GLY A 152 9.64 -8.67 7.28
N LYS A 153 8.98 -7.87 6.42
CA LYS A 153 8.96 -6.41 6.54
C LYS A 153 7.90 -5.88 7.51
N LEU A 154 6.91 -6.70 7.88
CA LEU A 154 5.85 -6.28 8.79
C LEU A 154 6.35 -6.36 10.24
N GLU A 155 6.07 -5.32 11.00
CA GLU A 155 6.46 -5.21 12.41
C GLU A 155 5.20 -5.23 13.29
N LYS A 156 5.18 -6.17 14.24
CA LYS A 156 4.16 -6.24 15.27
C LYS A 156 4.09 -4.93 16.06
N ASP A 157 2.86 -4.51 16.38
CA ASP A 157 2.53 -3.29 17.15
C ASP A 157 3.00 -1.97 16.50
N LYS A 158 3.41 -2.01 15.22
CA LYS A 158 3.81 -0.84 14.42
C LYS A 158 3.13 -0.79 13.06
N SER A 159 3.20 -1.89 12.31
CA SER A 159 2.57 -1.98 11.01
C SER A 159 1.05 -1.87 11.12
N LEU A 160 0.45 -1.26 10.11
CA LEU A 160 -0.99 -1.10 9.99
C LEU A 160 -1.48 -2.07 8.91
N ILE A 161 -2.71 -2.52 9.03
CA ILE A 161 -3.44 -3.25 7.98
C ILE A 161 -4.61 -2.39 7.51
N PHE A 162 -4.62 -2.08 6.21
CA PHE A 162 -5.69 -1.35 5.53
C PHE A 162 -6.58 -2.34 4.79
N PHE A 163 -7.86 -2.36 5.14
CA PHE A 163 -8.85 -3.23 4.51
C PHE A 163 -9.49 -2.50 3.35
N TYR A 164 -9.66 -3.18 2.22
CA TYR A 164 -10.37 -2.61 1.08
C TYR A 164 -11.20 -3.66 0.34
N CYS A 165 -12.28 -3.22 -0.32
CA CYS A 165 -12.98 -4.03 -1.31
C CYS A 165 -12.67 -3.52 -2.71
N ASN A 166 -12.58 -4.43 -3.68
CA ASN A 166 -12.50 -4.08 -5.09
C ASN A 166 -13.91 -4.13 -5.72
N HIS A 167 -14.00 -4.30 -7.04
CA HIS A 167 -15.26 -4.66 -7.73
C HIS A 167 -16.02 -5.78 -7.00
N GLY A 168 -17.35 -5.73 -7.09
CA GLY A 168 -18.23 -6.66 -6.37
C GLY A 168 -18.50 -6.17 -4.94
N ASN A 169 -19.10 -4.99 -4.84
CA ASN A 169 -19.60 -4.41 -3.60
C ASN A 169 -20.90 -3.62 -3.89
N PRO A 170 -21.80 -3.43 -2.91
CA PRO A 170 -23.06 -2.70 -3.05
C PRO A 170 -22.93 -1.18 -2.92
N LEU A 171 -21.72 -0.64 -2.72
CA LEU A 171 -21.54 0.77 -2.39
C LEU A 171 -21.58 1.65 -3.62
N ASP A 172 -20.87 1.23 -4.67
CA ASP A 172 -20.90 1.85 -5.99
C ASP A 172 -20.36 0.85 -7.02
N GLU A 173 -21.09 0.65 -8.12
CA GLU A 173 -20.72 -0.30 -9.17
C GLU A 173 -19.57 0.20 -10.06
N ASN A 174 -19.33 1.52 -10.09
CA ASN A 174 -18.31 2.17 -10.92
C ASN A 174 -17.02 2.45 -10.15
N LEU A 175 -17.08 2.50 -8.82
CA LEU A 175 -15.90 2.78 -8.00
C LEU A 175 -15.07 1.52 -7.79
N ASN A 176 -13.76 1.69 -8.01
CA ASN A 176 -12.78 0.64 -7.84
C ASN A 176 -11.99 0.96 -6.57
N ARG A 177 -11.86 -0.02 -5.66
CA ARG A 177 -11.01 0.04 -4.46
C ARG A 177 -11.49 1.06 -3.44
N ILE A 178 -12.41 0.61 -2.61
CA ILE A 178 -12.96 1.37 -1.50
C ILE A 178 -12.31 0.86 -0.22
N LEU A 179 -11.70 1.77 0.54
CA LEU A 179 -11.19 1.48 1.89
C LEU A 179 -12.37 1.19 2.81
N LEU A 180 -12.24 0.10 3.55
CA LEU A 180 -13.22 -0.40 4.52
C LEU A 180 -12.86 -0.01 5.95
N GLY A 181 -11.58 0.21 6.23
CA GLY A 181 -11.08 0.50 7.56
C GLY A 181 -9.59 0.25 7.69
N VAL A 182 -9.08 0.45 8.90
CA VAL A 182 -7.67 0.24 9.23
C VAL A 182 -7.55 -0.26 10.67
N SER A 183 -6.54 -1.07 10.94
CA SER A 183 -6.21 -1.53 12.28
C SER A 183 -4.72 -1.78 12.44
N ARG A 184 -4.22 -1.81 13.68
CA ARG A 184 -2.82 -2.15 13.97
C ARG A 184 -2.60 -3.66 13.95
N ILE A 185 -1.53 -4.10 13.30
CA ILE A 185 -1.12 -5.50 13.29
C ILE A 185 -0.61 -5.89 14.68
N ALA A 186 -1.30 -6.83 15.32
CA ALA A 186 -0.98 -7.36 16.64
C ALA A 186 -0.11 -8.63 16.56
N ASP A 187 -0.22 -9.39 15.47
CA ASP A 187 0.61 -10.57 15.23
C ASP A 187 0.75 -10.92 13.75
N VAL A 188 1.90 -11.48 13.38
CA VAL A 188 2.17 -12.06 12.06
C VAL A 188 2.50 -13.53 12.29
N GLY A 189 1.63 -14.42 11.79
CA GLY A 189 1.74 -15.86 12.02
C GLY A 189 3.02 -16.48 11.42
N PRO A 190 3.32 -17.75 11.74
CA PRO A 190 4.50 -18.42 11.17
C PRO A 190 4.28 -18.82 9.70
N GLN A 191 5.37 -19.10 8.98
CA GLN A 191 5.32 -19.76 7.67
C GLN A 191 4.87 -21.21 7.81
N LEU A 192 3.69 -21.53 7.27
CA LEU A 192 3.17 -22.89 7.17
C LEU A 192 3.52 -23.52 5.81
N PHE A 193 3.45 -24.84 5.73
CA PHE A 193 3.80 -25.62 4.53
C PHE A 193 2.75 -26.67 4.25
N PHE A 194 2.51 -26.96 2.97
CA PHE A 194 1.66 -28.09 2.56
C PHE A 194 2.34 -29.43 2.86
N GLY A 195 1.54 -30.50 2.84
CA GLY A 195 2.08 -31.86 2.80
C GLY A 195 2.86 -32.13 1.52
N THR A 196 3.64 -33.21 1.50
CA THR A 196 4.48 -33.58 0.35
C THR A 196 3.90 -34.77 -0.40
N THR A 197 4.28 -34.93 -1.66
CA THR A 197 4.01 -36.14 -2.47
C THR A 197 5.32 -36.72 -3.00
N GLU A 198 5.30 -37.94 -3.55
CA GLU A 198 6.50 -38.54 -4.17
C GLU A 198 7.07 -37.68 -5.31
N LYS A 199 6.21 -37.00 -6.07
CA LYS A 199 6.62 -36.11 -7.17
C LYS A 199 7.11 -34.75 -6.67
N PHE A 200 6.64 -34.31 -5.51
CA PHE A 200 6.97 -33.02 -4.90
C PHE A 200 7.40 -33.25 -3.43
N PRO A 201 8.65 -33.71 -3.21
CA PRO A 201 9.13 -34.07 -1.87
C PRO A 201 9.53 -32.84 -1.02
N ALA A 202 9.60 -31.65 -1.61
CA ALA A 202 9.87 -30.41 -0.89
C ALA A 202 8.59 -29.89 -0.21
N GLN A 203 8.73 -29.36 1.00
CA GLN A 203 7.63 -28.71 1.72
C GLN A 203 7.31 -27.36 1.09
N HIS A 204 6.38 -27.30 0.13
CA HIS A 204 6.02 -26.02 -0.49
C HIS A 204 5.28 -25.10 0.50
N PRO A 205 5.64 -23.81 0.55
CA PRO A 205 5.04 -22.88 1.50
C PRO A 205 3.58 -22.61 1.14
N ILE A 206 2.73 -22.50 2.16
CA ILE A 206 1.42 -21.84 2.04
C ILE A 206 1.67 -20.36 1.76
N TRP A 207 1.05 -19.85 0.71
CA TRP A 207 1.27 -18.48 0.23
C TRP A 207 0.64 -17.42 1.15
N SER A 208 -0.52 -17.75 1.75
CA SER A 208 -1.18 -16.90 2.73
C SER A 208 -0.45 -16.90 4.07
N ARG A 209 -0.66 -15.81 4.82
CA ARG A 209 -0.15 -15.63 6.17
C ARG A 209 -1.28 -15.17 7.07
N CYS A 210 -1.47 -15.83 8.21
CA CYS A 210 -2.38 -15.34 9.25
C CYS A 210 -1.84 -14.00 9.80
N ILE A 211 -2.62 -12.94 9.64
CA ILE A 211 -2.35 -11.62 10.20
C ILE A 211 -3.45 -11.32 11.19
N THR A 212 -3.09 -11.13 12.46
CA THR A 212 -4.00 -10.78 13.54
C THR A 212 -3.87 -9.29 13.83
N HIS A 213 -4.99 -8.60 14.03
CA HIS A 213 -5.00 -7.16 14.27
C HIS A 213 -5.83 -6.79 15.49
N ASP A 214 -5.47 -5.67 16.12
CA ASP A 214 -6.13 -5.15 17.31
C ASP A 214 -7.34 -4.29 16.92
N PHE A 215 -8.43 -4.94 16.51
CA PHE A 215 -9.63 -4.24 16.07
C PHE A 215 -10.30 -3.43 17.18
N GLU A 216 -10.37 -3.94 18.41
CA GLU A 216 -11.16 -3.34 19.49
C GLU A 216 -10.51 -2.06 20.04
N ASN A 217 -9.19 -2.07 20.21
CA ASN A 217 -8.45 -0.97 20.82
C ASN A 217 -7.77 -0.08 19.79
N GLN A 218 -7.29 -0.65 18.68
CA GLN A 218 -6.50 0.05 17.67
C GLN A 218 -6.97 -0.28 16.26
N GLY A 219 -8.27 -0.10 16.02
CA GLY A 219 -8.85 -0.27 14.70
C GLY A 219 -10.26 0.26 14.61
N PHE A 220 -10.73 0.35 13.37
CA PHE A 220 -12.14 0.57 13.07
C PHE A 220 -12.48 0.11 11.66
N ARG A 221 -13.78 -0.05 11.41
CA ARG A 221 -14.36 -0.27 10.09
C ARG A 221 -15.37 0.85 9.83
N LEU A 222 -15.38 1.39 8.61
CA LEU A 222 -16.41 2.31 8.17
C LEU A 222 -17.80 1.64 8.21
N PRO A 223 -18.86 2.34 8.64
CA PRO A 223 -20.17 1.75 8.89
C PRO A 223 -21.00 1.51 7.61
N TYR A 224 -20.36 1.07 6.53
CA TYR A 224 -21.04 0.84 5.26
C TYR A 224 -22.21 -0.14 5.37
N HIS A 225 -22.03 -1.25 6.09
CA HIS A 225 -23.08 -2.24 6.28
C HIS A 225 -24.26 -1.67 7.06
N GLU A 226 -23.97 -0.91 8.11
CA GLU A 226 -24.97 -0.25 8.95
C GLU A 226 -25.77 0.79 8.16
N TYR A 227 -25.11 1.56 7.29
CA TYR A 227 -25.77 2.50 6.38
C TYR A 227 -26.73 1.77 5.43
N LEU A 228 -26.25 0.73 4.76
CA LEU A 228 -27.04 -0.04 3.80
C LEU A 228 -28.24 -0.73 4.46
N GLN A 229 -28.03 -1.34 5.63
CA GLN A 229 -29.10 -2.00 6.40
C GLN A 229 -30.18 -1.01 6.86
N ALA A 230 -29.80 0.21 7.22
CA ALA A 230 -30.71 1.29 7.58
C ALA A 230 -31.35 2.00 6.37
N GLY A 231 -30.97 1.65 5.14
CA GLY A 231 -31.45 2.30 3.92
C GLY A 231 -30.89 3.71 3.71
N HIS A 232 -29.74 4.01 4.32
CA HIS A 232 -29.01 5.27 4.11
C HIS A 232 -28.05 5.16 2.93
N ASP A 233 -27.94 6.22 2.15
CA ASP A 233 -26.96 6.35 1.08
C ASP A 233 -25.55 6.53 1.68
N PRO A 234 -24.58 5.63 1.41
CA PRO A 234 -23.22 5.73 1.93
C PRO A 234 -22.33 6.69 1.13
N LYS A 235 -22.81 7.33 0.05
CA LYS A 235 -21.99 8.12 -0.88
C LYS A 235 -21.06 9.14 -0.19
N ASN A 236 -21.54 9.82 0.84
CA ASN A 236 -20.78 10.85 1.56
C ASN A 236 -19.69 10.28 2.48
N ILE A 237 -19.73 8.99 2.80
CA ILE A 237 -18.76 8.30 3.67
C ILE A 237 -17.85 7.37 2.88
N LEU A 238 -17.94 7.35 1.54
CA LEU A 238 -17.10 6.54 0.69
C LEU A 238 -15.65 6.99 0.78
N CYS A 239 -14.78 6.07 1.19
CA CYS A 239 -13.35 6.30 1.30
C CYS A 239 -12.62 5.61 0.15
N LEU A 240 -12.20 6.36 -0.86
CA LEU A 240 -11.42 5.82 -1.97
C LEU A 240 -9.94 5.69 -1.62
N VAL A 241 -9.26 4.69 -2.18
CA VAL A 241 -7.80 4.54 -2.01
C VAL A 241 -7.05 5.74 -2.62
N PRO A 242 -5.95 6.22 -1.99
CA PRO A 242 -5.16 7.34 -2.49
C PRO A 242 -4.74 7.19 -3.95
N ASP A 243 -4.68 8.31 -4.66
CA ASP A 243 -4.15 8.34 -6.02
C ASP A 243 -2.68 7.92 -5.99
N GLY A 244 -2.23 7.18 -7.01
CA GLY A 244 -0.90 6.56 -7.01
C GLY A 244 -0.73 5.33 -6.10
N ALA A 245 -1.74 4.96 -5.29
CA ALA A 245 -1.70 3.74 -4.47
C ALA A 245 -2.33 2.51 -5.16
N MET A 246 -2.67 2.62 -6.44
CA MET A 246 -3.46 1.62 -7.16
C MET A 246 -2.82 0.23 -7.07
N LEU A 247 -1.53 0.09 -7.37
CA LEU A 247 -0.83 -1.21 -7.26
C LEU A 247 -0.94 -1.80 -5.85
N ASN A 248 -0.73 -0.96 -4.84
CA ASN A 248 -0.79 -1.32 -3.42
C ASN A 248 -2.20 -1.74 -2.98
N PHE A 249 -3.25 -1.45 -3.73
CA PHE A 249 -4.62 -1.91 -3.46
C PHE A 249 -5.19 -2.75 -4.63
N SER A 250 -4.37 -3.56 -5.28
CA SER A 250 -4.79 -4.42 -6.42
C SER A 250 -4.95 -5.90 -6.09
N TYR A 251 -4.09 -6.45 -5.23
CA TYR A 251 -4.02 -7.88 -4.92
C TYR A 251 -4.55 -8.19 -3.52
N VAL A 252 -4.72 -9.49 -3.21
CA VAL A 252 -5.25 -9.93 -1.92
C VAL A 252 -4.37 -9.47 -0.75
N ALA A 253 -3.05 -9.43 -0.94
CA ALA A 253 -2.09 -8.76 -0.06
C ALA A 253 -1.14 -7.90 -0.90
N GLU A 254 -0.88 -6.66 -0.49
CA GLU A 254 0.25 -5.86 -0.95
C GLU A 254 0.82 -5.00 0.18
N GLN A 255 2.01 -4.44 -0.05
CA GLN A 255 2.67 -3.56 0.90
C GLN A 255 2.49 -2.10 0.54
N LEU A 256 2.55 -1.21 1.53
CA LEU A 256 2.61 0.23 1.33
C LEU A 256 3.53 0.88 2.37
N GLY A 257 4.20 1.97 1.98
CA GLY A 257 5.06 2.78 2.84
C GLY A 257 4.28 3.85 3.61
N ASP A 258 5.00 4.62 4.42
CA ASP A 258 4.42 5.65 5.28
C ASP A 258 3.73 6.78 4.48
N ASP A 259 4.23 7.24 3.31
CA ASP A 259 3.57 8.33 2.54
C ASP A 259 2.19 7.93 2.01
N LEU A 260 2.04 6.70 1.50
CA LEU A 260 0.73 6.20 1.07
C LEU A 260 -0.20 5.94 2.26
N ALA A 261 0.35 5.50 3.40
CA ALA A 261 -0.41 5.30 4.62
C ALA A 261 -0.95 6.64 5.18
N VAL A 262 -0.17 7.73 5.12
CA VAL A 262 -0.65 9.10 5.42
C VAL A 262 -1.89 9.41 4.58
N GLY A 263 -1.80 9.23 3.27
CA GLY A 263 -2.93 9.50 2.37
C GLY A 263 -4.19 8.68 2.69
N ALA A 264 -4.02 7.39 2.98
CA ALA A 264 -5.14 6.53 3.33
C ALA A 264 -5.78 6.96 4.66
N LEU A 265 -4.97 7.32 5.66
CA LEU A 265 -5.43 7.78 6.96
C LEU A 265 -6.16 9.14 6.87
N GLU A 266 -5.66 10.09 6.07
CA GLU A 266 -6.33 11.38 5.83
C GLU A 266 -7.74 11.19 5.26
N ARG A 267 -7.88 10.33 4.24
CA ARG A 267 -9.19 10.00 3.63
C ARG A 267 -10.12 9.28 4.61
N LEU A 268 -9.56 8.41 5.46
CA LEU A 268 -10.31 7.75 6.53
C LEU A 268 -10.79 8.73 7.60
N VAL A 269 -9.96 9.69 8.02
CA VAL A 269 -10.36 10.78 8.95
C VAL A 269 -11.54 11.56 8.38
N GLN A 270 -11.47 11.96 7.10
CA GLN A 270 -12.56 12.67 6.42
C GLN A 270 -13.85 11.85 6.40
N SER A 271 -13.75 10.56 6.08
CA SER A 271 -14.91 9.66 6.01
C SER A 271 -15.56 9.44 7.38
N VAL A 272 -14.76 9.26 8.45
CA VAL A 272 -15.28 9.15 9.82
C VAL A 272 -15.88 10.46 10.31
N GLN A 273 -15.30 11.60 9.94
CA GLN A 273 -15.87 12.91 10.23
C GLN A 273 -17.25 13.08 9.56
N ALA A 274 -17.39 12.68 8.30
CA ALA A 274 -18.67 12.67 7.62
C ALA A 274 -19.71 11.75 8.30
N VAL A 275 -19.31 10.54 8.71
CA VAL A 275 -20.18 9.64 9.50
C VAL A 275 -20.71 10.34 10.76
N LYS A 276 -19.81 11.02 11.48
CA LYS A 276 -20.14 11.73 12.72
C LYS A 276 -21.09 12.91 12.46
N ASP A 277 -20.82 13.71 11.44
CA ASP A 277 -21.61 14.89 11.10
C ASP A 277 -23.03 14.53 10.62
N GLU A 278 -23.16 13.42 9.90
CA GLU A 278 -24.47 12.91 9.47
C GLU A 278 -25.28 12.30 10.62
N ALA A 279 -24.62 11.79 11.65
CA ALA A 279 -25.23 11.19 12.84
C ALA A 279 -26.30 10.11 12.56
N LYS A 280 -26.19 9.41 11.42
CA LYS A 280 -27.14 8.38 10.96
C LYS A 280 -26.96 7.02 11.64
N VAL A 281 -25.71 6.68 11.99
CA VAL A 281 -25.36 5.39 12.62
C VAL A 281 -24.69 5.64 13.97
N PRO A 282 -25.13 4.98 15.06
CA PRO A 282 -24.50 5.12 16.37
C PRO A 282 -23.10 4.49 16.38
N GLY A 283 -22.17 5.12 17.10
CA GLY A 283 -20.80 4.64 17.27
C GLY A 283 -19.97 5.63 18.07
N ASP A 284 -18.84 5.18 18.59
CA ASP A 284 -17.88 6.04 19.28
C ASP A 284 -16.93 6.71 18.26
N TRP A 285 -17.51 7.49 17.36
CA TRP A 285 -16.80 8.11 16.24
C TRP A 285 -15.73 9.10 16.72
N ASP A 286 -15.96 9.77 17.86
CA ASP A 286 -14.98 10.66 18.49
C ASP A 286 -13.71 9.90 18.91
N ARG A 287 -13.86 8.75 19.58
CA ARG A 287 -12.70 7.91 19.94
C ARG A 287 -11.93 7.47 18.70
N HIS A 288 -12.63 7.07 17.63
CA HIS A 288 -12.00 6.65 16.39
C HIS A 288 -11.25 7.79 15.68
N LEU A 289 -11.81 9.01 15.69
CA LEU A 289 -11.12 10.20 15.16
C LEU A 289 -9.88 10.54 15.96
N VAL A 290 -9.92 10.48 17.30
CA VAL A 290 -8.74 10.69 18.14
C VAL A 290 -7.65 9.69 17.78
N TRP A 291 -7.99 8.40 17.75
CA TRP A 291 -7.03 7.35 17.40
C TRP A 291 -6.46 7.51 15.98
N LEU A 292 -7.29 7.83 14.99
CA LEU A 292 -6.82 8.07 13.63
C LEU A 292 -5.83 9.23 13.55
N ASN A 293 -6.07 10.32 14.27
CA ASN A 293 -5.16 11.46 14.31
C ASN A 293 -3.84 11.14 15.02
N ASP A 294 -3.88 10.32 16.08
CA ASP A 294 -2.68 9.84 16.77
C ASP A 294 -1.84 8.95 15.84
N VAL A 295 -2.49 8.01 15.13
CA VAL A 295 -1.82 7.14 14.16
C VAL A 295 -1.31 7.94 12.95
N LEU A 296 -2.08 8.90 12.44
CA LEU A 296 -1.63 9.79 11.37
C LEU A 296 -0.39 10.58 11.79
N SER A 297 -0.34 11.08 13.02
CA SER A 297 0.83 11.76 13.59
C SER A 297 2.05 10.84 13.67
N GLU A 298 1.86 9.58 14.07
CA GLU A 298 2.91 8.55 14.10
C GLU A 298 3.45 8.25 12.69
N VAL A 299 2.58 8.06 11.71
CA VAL A 299 2.98 7.75 10.33
C VAL A 299 3.69 8.95 9.69
N TRP A 300 3.25 10.18 9.96
CA TRP A 300 3.99 11.39 9.56
C TRP A 300 5.40 11.44 10.15
N LEU A 301 5.54 11.09 11.43
CA LEU A 301 6.86 10.99 12.08
C LEU A 301 7.74 9.94 11.39
N ASN A 302 7.19 8.75 11.09
CA ASN A 302 7.91 7.65 10.46
C ASN A 302 8.33 7.94 9.00
N ARG A 303 7.46 8.62 8.24
CA ARG A 303 7.74 9.14 6.89
C ARG A 303 8.94 10.08 6.91
N GLY A 304 8.95 10.98 7.89
CA GLY A 304 9.96 12.02 8.04
C GLY A 304 9.93 13.08 6.93
N PRO A 305 10.88 14.03 6.98
CA PRO A 305 10.93 15.17 6.05
C PRO A 305 11.39 14.79 4.64
N PHE A 306 12.22 13.77 4.52
CA PHE A 306 12.95 13.47 3.30
C PHE A 306 12.81 11.99 2.87
N PRO A 307 11.60 11.52 2.53
CA PRO A 307 11.36 10.13 2.15
C PRO A 307 12.06 9.74 0.82
N GLY A 308 12.41 10.71 -0.03
CA GLY A 308 13.00 10.48 -1.36
C GLY A 308 14.52 10.34 -1.39
N ILE A 309 15.24 10.46 -0.26
CA ILE A 309 16.71 10.42 -0.22
C ILE A 309 17.26 9.16 -0.90
N GLY A 310 16.69 7.99 -0.60
CA GLY A 310 17.15 6.71 -1.13
C GLY A 310 17.06 6.64 -2.64
N SER A 311 15.95 7.14 -3.22
CA SER A 311 15.75 7.19 -4.67
C SER A 311 16.69 8.16 -5.35
N VAL A 312 16.94 9.34 -4.76
CA VAL A 312 17.94 10.30 -5.26
C VAL A 312 19.35 9.72 -5.19
N LEU A 313 19.70 9.02 -4.12
CA LEU A 313 20.99 8.34 -4.00
C LEU A 313 21.17 7.26 -5.08
N GLN A 314 20.12 6.49 -5.40
CA GLN A 314 20.16 5.51 -6.48
C GLN A 314 20.37 6.18 -7.84
N TYR A 315 19.69 7.29 -8.13
CA TYR A 315 19.94 8.09 -9.33
C TYR A 315 21.40 8.58 -9.41
N LEU A 316 21.98 8.97 -8.27
CA LEU A 316 23.39 9.34 -8.17
C LEU A 316 24.36 8.13 -8.25
N GLY A 317 23.85 6.90 -8.43
CA GLY A 317 24.67 5.69 -8.61
C GLY A 317 24.98 4.95 -7.31
N CYS A 318 24.38 5.35 -6.19
CA CYS A 318 24.42 4.57 -4.96
C CYS A 318 23.27 3.56 -4.97
N GLU A 319 23.49 2.39 -5.58
CA GLU A 319 22.49 1.32 -5.68
C GLU A 319 21.88 0.97 -4.31
N SER A 320 22.66 1.04 -3.23
CA SER A 320 22.18 0.75 -1.87
C SER A 320 21.47 1.91 -1.18
N GLY A 321 21.09 2.98 -1.90
CA GLY A 321 20.48 4.20 -1.36
C GLY A 321 19.26 3.97 -0.45
N THR A 322 18.29 3.16 -0.86
CA THR A 322 17.10 2.84 -0.05
C THR A 322 17.46 2.07 1.23
N ALA A 323 18.40 1.12 1.14
CA ALA A 323 18.88 0.40 2.32
C ALA A 323 19.61 1.34 3.29
N PHE A 324 20.42 2.27 2.76
CA PHE A 324 21.10 3.29 3.53
C PHE A 324 20.12 4.23 4.24
N GLN A 325 19.07 4.69 3.56
CA GLN A 325 18.02 5.51 4.18
C GLN A 325 17.38 4.77 5.36
N ARG A 326 16.95 3.52 5.16
CA ARG A 326 16.30 2.73 6.19
C ARG A 326 17.21 2.40 7.38
N GLN A 327 18.45 1.98 7.12
CA GLN A 327 19.35 1.45 8.15
C GLN A 327 20.20 2.52 8.84
N VAL A 328 20.44 3.65 8.19
CA VAL A 328 21.35 4.69 8.69
C VAL A 328 20.61 6.01 8.93
N LEU A 329 19.77 6.47 7.99
CA LEU A 329 19.19 7.80 8.09
C LEU A 329 17.97 7.88 9.01
N VAL A 330 17.10 6.86 9.00
CA VAL A 330 15.94 6.81 9.92
C VAL A 330 16.36 6.92 11.40
N PRO A 331 17.36 6.15 11.89
CA PRO A 331 17.85 6.32 13.26
C PRO A 331 18.46 7.69 13.58
N LEU A 332 18.88 8.47 12.59
CA LEU A 332 19.38 9.84 12.78
C LEU A 332 18.21 10.82 12.95
N LEU A 333 17.11 10.63 12.21
CA LEU A 333 15.88 11.42 12.37
C LEU A 333 15.31 11.25 13.79
N ASP A 334 15.33 10.03 14.34
CA ASP A 334 14.89 9.74 15.71
C ASP A 334 15.71 10.50 16.77
N LYS A 335 16.98 10.80 16.46
CA LYS A 335 17.87 11.62 17.31
C LYS A 335 17.69 13.12 17.08
N GLY A 336 16.80 13.51 16.18
CA GLY A 336 16.57 14.90 15.80
C GLY A 336 17.67 15.51 14.94
N GLU A 337 18.42 14.68 14.20
CA GLU A 337 19.42 15.14 13.22
C GLU A 337 18.83 15.27 11.82
N ASN A 338 19.31 16.25 11.04
CA ASN A 338 18.87 16.45 9.65
C ASN A 338 19.54 15.39 8.74
N ALA A 339 18.75 14.39 8.33
CA ALA A 339 19.21 13.31 7.47
C ALA A 339 19.71 13.78 6.10
N TRP A 340 19.10 14.82 5.52
CA TRP A 340 19.53 15.33 4.22
C TRP A 340 20.86 16.08 4.31
N GLU A 341 21.04 16.92 5.34
CA GLU A 341 22.32 17.59 5.59
C GLU A 341 23.45 16.59 5.87
N TYR A 342 23.15 15.50 6.59
CA TYR A 342 24.11 14.41 6.79
C TYR A 342 24.56 13.79 5.46
N VAL A 343 23.62 13.56 4.52
CA VAL A 343 23.92 13.04 3.18
C VAL A 343 24.71 14.05 2.35
N LEU A 344 24.28 15.31 2.33
CA LEU A 344 24.99 16.39 1.63
C LEU A 344 26.44 16.51 2.11
N ALA A 345 26.67 16.46 3.42
CA ALA A 345 28.01 16.50 3.98
C ALA A 345 28.90 15.35 3.47
N ILE A 346 28.33 14.16 3.22
CA ILE A 346 29.05 13.04 2.62
C ILE A 346 29.29 13.29 1.13
N LEU A 347 28.26 13.68 0.38
CA LEU A 347 28.36 13.94 -1.07
C LEU A 347 29.36 15.06 -1.39
N GLU A 348 29.49 16.05 -0.50
CA GLU A 348 30.41 17.20 -0.63
C GLU A 348 31.79 16.93 -0.01
N GLY A 349 32.02 15.74 0.56
CA GLY A 349 33.29 15.37 1.19
C GLY A 349 33.59 16.08 2.52
N ARG A 350 32.62 16.80 3.09
CA ARG A 350 32.72 17.42 4.43
C ARG A 350 32.70 16.38 5.55
N LYS A 351 32.08 15.22 5.32
CA LYS A 351 31.97 14.09 6.26
C LYS A 351 32.27 12.77 5.55
N LYS A 352 32.79 11.79 6.28
CA LYS A 352 32.93 10.41 5.79
C LYS A 352 31.75 9.56 6.25
N CYS A 353 31.27 8.67 5.39
CA CYS A 353 30.31 7.65 5.78
C CYS A 353 30.96 6.67 6.78
N GLU A 354 30.39 6.55 7.97
CA GLU A 354 30.91 5.69 9.05
C GLU A 354 30.71 4.19 8.74
N GLN A 355 29.70 3.88 7.93
CA GLN A 355 29.29 2.54 7.56
C GLN A 355 30.04 2.10 6.30
N LYS A 356 31.07 1.28 6.50
CA LYS A 356 32.01 0.84 5.45
C LYS A 356 31.33 0.25 4.20
N GLN A 357 30.20 -0.44 4.38
CA GLN A 357 29.47 -1.07 3.26
C GLN A 357 28.91 -0.06 2.25
N TYR A 358 28.64 1.17 2.67
CA TYR A 358 28.09 2.22 1.79
C TYR A 358 29.14 3.21 1.28
N THR A 359 30.33 3.26 1.90
CA THR A 359 31.34 4.28 1.62
C THR A 359 31.71 4.39 0.14
N LYS A 360 31.95 3.26 -0.54
CA LYS A 360 32.32 3.27 -1.97
C LYS A 360 31.20 3.85 -2.83
N ALA A 361 29.96 3.41 -2.62
CA ALA A 361 28.81 3.83 -3.39
C ALA A 361 28.47 5.32 -3.14
N LEU A 362 28.57 5.78 -1.91
CA LEU A 362 28.35 7.20 -1.56
C LEU A 362 29.44 8.11 -2.10
N ASN A 363 30.70 7.66 -2.16
CA ASN A 363 31.76 8.44 -2.80
C ASN A 363 31.50 8.61 -4.31
N GLN A 364 31.06 7.56 -5.00
CA GLN A 364 30.66 7.64 -6.41
C GLN A 364 29.46 8.59 -6.61
N ALA A 365 28.48 8.53 -5.71
CA ALA A 365 27.38 9.49 -5.71
C ALA A 365 27.86 10.93 -5.49
N GLY A 366 28.85 11.15 -4.63
CA GLY A 366 29.49 12.46 -4.41
C GLY A 366 30.19 12.99 -5.66
N GLU A 367 30.91 12.14 -6.40
CA GLU A 367 31.53 12.51 -7.68
C GLU A 367 30.48 12.96 -8.71
N ARG A 368 29.36 12.24 -8.83
CA ARG A 368 28.26 12.64 -9.71
C ARG A 368 27.58 13.93 -9.25
N TRP A 369 27.34 14.07 -7.94
CA TRP A 369 26.80 15.29 -7.34
C TRP A 369 27.68 16.50 -7.68
N ALA A 370 29.00 16.37 -7.53
CA ALA A 370 29.97 17.40 -7.84
C ALA A 370 30.00 17.77 -9.34
N ALA A 371 29.74 16.81 -10.24
CA ALA A 371 29.68 17.06 -11.67
C ALA A 371 28.43 17.86 -12.11
N TYR A 372 27.33 17.78 -11.35
CA TYR A 372 26.11 18.53 -11.65
C TYR A 372 26.23 20.01 -11.31
N LYS A 373 25.56 20.85 -12.12
CA LYS A 373 25.42 22.29 -11.87
C LYS A 373 24.35 22.56 -10.79
N GLU A 374 24.38 23.76 -10.24
CA GLU A 374 23.46 24.21 -9.19
C GLU A 374 21.96 23.94 -9.48
N PRO A 375 21.41 24.24 -10.68
CA PRO A 375 20.00 23.95 -10.97
C PRO A 375 19.62 22.48 -10.75
N ARG A 376 20.49 21.56 -11.18
CA ARG A 376 20.29 20.13 -11.01
C ARG A 376 20.39 19.70 -9.55
N ARG A 377 21.36 20.25 -8.81
CA ARG A 377 21.50 19.96 -7.37
C ARG A 377 20.28 20.44 -6.59
N ASN A 378 19.76 21.61 -6.92
CA ASN A 378 18.53 22.15 -6.32
C ASN A 378 17.31 21.29 -6.66
N LEU A 379 17.18 20.84 -7.91
CA LEU A 379 16.13 19.89 -8.28
C LEU A 379 16.24 18.60 -7.46
N LEU A 380 17.42 17.97 -7.39
CA LEU A 380 17.60 16.75 -6.61
C LEU A 380 17.33 16.97 -5.11
N ALA A 381 17.73 18.10 -4.54
CA ALA A 381 17.41 18.48 -3.16
C ALA A 381 15.90 18.70 -2.95
N GLN A 382 15.18 19.21 -3.95
CA GLN A 382 13.73 19.30 -3.90
C GLN A 382 13.09 17.91 -3.95
N LEU A 383 13.59 17.01 -4.80
CA LEU A 383 13.02 15.67 -4.99
C LEU A 383 13.17 14.77 -3.76
N VAL A 384 14.14 15.02 -2.86
CA VAL A 384 14.22 14.22 -1.62
C VAL A 384 13.03 14.38 -0.69
N ARG A 385 12.21 15.42 -0.86
CA ARG A 385 10.99 15.69 -0.06
C ARG A 385 9.81 14.80 -0.46
N PHE A 386 9.88 14.14 -1.61
CA PHE A 386 8.79 13.37 -2.20
C PHE A 386 9.13 11.87 -2.18
N GLU A 387 8.15 11.01 -1.87
CA GLU A 387 8.33 9.55 -1.94
C GLU A 387 8.19 9.07 -3.39
N LEU A 388 9.18 9.43 -4.21
CA LEU A 388 9.27 9.01 -5.62
C LEU A 388 10.09 7.74 -5.73
N SER A 389 9.73 6.86 -6.67
CA SER A 389 10.56 5.71 -7.02
C SER A 389 11.87 6.14 -7.69
N PRO A 390 12.94 5.30 -7.68
CA PRO A 390 14.18 5.62 -8.40
C PRO A 390 13.94 5.92 -9.89
N ALA A 391 13.01 5.19 -10.51
CA ALA A 391 12.62 5.42 -11.91
C ALA A 391 11.89 6.76 -12.10
N GLN A 392 11.01 7.16 -11.18
CA GLN A 392 10.37 8.49 -11.21
C GLN A 392 11.39 9.61 -11.00
N VAL A 393 12.36 9.44 -10.09
CA VAL A 393 13.47 10.40 -9.92
C VAL A 393 14.29 10.51 -11.20
N GLU A 394 14.61 9.38 -11.84
CA GLU A 394 15.33 9.39 -13.12
C GLU A 394 14.51 10.06 -14.23
N ARG A 395 13.21 9.79 -14.31
CA ARG A 395 12.27 10.41 -15.25
C ARG A 395 12.25 11.92 -15.09
N VAL A 396 12.19 12.43 -13.86
CA VAL A 396 12.17 13.88 -13.61
C VAL A 396 13.54 14.52 -13.80
N ALA A 397 14.62 13.86 -13.40
CA ALA A 397 15.95 14.43 -13.49
C ALA A 397 16.53 14.35 -14.91
N ASN A 398 16.31 13.28 -15.67
CA ASN A 398 16.82 13.17 -17.04
C ASN A 398 15.99 14.05 -17.99
N PRO A 399 16.55 15.10 -18.63
CA PRO A 399 15.78 16.01 -19.48
C PRO A 399 15.04 15.33 -20.64
N ASP A 400 15.65 14.28 -21.23
CA ASP A 400 15.06 13.56 -22.37
C ASP A 400 13.87 12.73 -21.90
N LYS A 401 14.05 11.91 -20.86
CA LYS A 401 12.95 11.12 -20.25
C LYS A 401 11.85 12.02 -19.69
N ARG A 402 12.22 13.18 -19.16
CA ARG A 402 11.29 14.17 -18.62
C ARG A 402 10.39 14.72 -19.73
N ALA A 403 10.97 15.08 -20.88
CA ALA A 403 10.21 15.56 -22.02
C ALA A 403 9.33 14.46 -22.63
N GLU A 404 9.84 13.22 -22.73
CA GLU A 404 9.10 12.06 -23.23
C GLU A 404 7.87 11.72 -22.37
N SER A 405 7.94 11.98 -21.06
CA SER A 405 6.82 11.81 -20.11
C SER A 405 5.91 13.04 -20.02
N GLY A 406 6.09 14.04 -20.88
CA GLY A 406 5.21 15.23 -20.96
C GLY A 406 5.54 16.35 -19.97
N ILE A 407 6.56 16.20 -19.13
CA ILE A 407 6.98 17.24 -18.18
C ILE A 407 7.89 18.24 -18.92
N VAL A 408 7.37 19.42 -19.25
CA VAL A 408 8.09 20.41 -20.08
C VAL A 408 8.96 21.38 -19.26
N GLY A 409 8.82 21.41 -17.93
CA GLY A 409 9.55 22.34 -17.06
C GLY A 409 11.05 22.08 -16.97
N THR A 410 11.84 23.15 -16.87
CA THR A 410 13.27 23.10 -16.53
C THR A 410 13.50 22.80 -15.04
N ASP A 411 14.73 22.44 -14.66
CA ASP A 411 15.10 22.15 -13.27
C ASP A 411 14.72 23.31 -12.33
N ASN A 412 14.95 24.56 -12.75
CA ASN A 412 14.60 25.75 -11.95
C ASN A 412 13.08 25.99 -11.86
N GLU A 413 12.34 25.75 -12.94
CA GLU A 413 10.88 25.91 -12.95
C GLU A 413 10.21 24.88 -12.05
N ILE A 414 10.69 23.64 -12.06
CA ILE A 414 10.20 22.57 -11.18
C ILE A 414 10.53 22.88 -9.72
N VAL A 415 11.72 23.39 -9.41
CA VAL A 415 12.06 23.81 -8.04
C VAL A 415 11.16 24.96 -7.58
N ALA A 416 10.93 25.96 -8.44
CA ALA A 416 10.04 27.08 -8.12
C ALA A 416 8.58 26.64 -7.95
N ASN A 417 8.16 25.59 -8.66
CA ASN A 417 6.81 25.05 -8.59
C ASN A 417 6.78 23.51 -8.76
N PRO A 418 6.94 22.76 -7.66
CA PRO A 418 6.97 21.30 -7.72
C PRO A 418 5.65 20.66 -8.16
N TYR A 419 4.52 21.36 -8.06
CA TYR A 419 3.22 20.87 -8.54
C TYR A 419 3.17 20.67 -10.07
N LEU A 420 4.11 21.26 -10.82
CA LEU A 420 4.28 20.96 -12.25
C LEU A 420 4.50 19.46 -12.50
N LEU A 421 5.09 18.74 -11.55
CA LEU A 421 5.30 17.30 -11.65
C LEU A 421 3.97 16.55 -11.74
N SER A 422 3.02 16.82 -10.84
CA SER A 422 1.70 16.16 -10.87
C SER A 422 0.78 16.67 -11.97
N GLU A 423 0.97 17.91 -12.42
CA GLU A 423 0.13 18.50 -13.46
C GLU A 423 0.46 18.00 -14.87
N MET A 424 1.75 17.74 -15.13
CA MET A 424 2.25 17.50 -16.50
C MET A 424 2.57 16.03 -16.78
N ASP A 425 2.92 15.25 -15.76
CA ASP A 425 3.39 13.90 -15.92
C ASP A 425 2.32 12.98 -16.54
N GLN A 426 2.59 12.53 -17.77
CA GLN A 426 1.77 11.57 -18.50
C GLN A 426 2.23 10.13 -18.31
N GLY A 427 3.27 9.91 -17.49
CA GLY A 427 3.90 8.62 -17.29
C GLY A 427 4.81 8.22 -18.45
N ASP A 428 5.49 7.08 -18.28
CA ASP A 428 6.40 6.48 -19.27
C ASP A 428 5.89 5.10 -19.76
N GLY A 429 4.65 4.75 -19.41
CA GLY A 429 4.04 3.45 -19.69
C GLY A 429 4.56 2.29 -18.82
N VAL A 430 5.51 2.55 -17.91
CA VAL A 430 6.11 1.55 -17.01
C VAL A 430 5.83 1.87 -15.55
N THR A 431 5.98 3.14 -15.16
CA THR A 431 5.81 3.63 -13.80
C THR A 431 4.61 4.57 -13.70
N ASP A 432 3.94 4.53 -12.55
CA ASP A 432 2.78 5.37 -12.28
C ASP A 432 3.13 6.86 -12.40
N VAL A 433 2.12 7.65 -12.77
CA VAL A 433 2.20 9.12 -12.78
C VAL A 433 2.46 9.64 -11.37
N ILE A 434 3.15 10.78 -11.27
CA ILE A 434 3.38 11.44 -9.99
C ILE A 434 2.06 12.05 -9.50
N ALA A 435 1.50 11.49 -8.43
CA ALA A 435 0.24 11.96 -7.87
C ALA A 435 0.39 13.34 -7.20
N LEU A 436 -0.70 14.12 -7.24
CA LEU A 436 -0.77 15.42 -6.57
C LEU A 436 -0.43 15.29 -5.09
N GLU A 437 -0.96 14.26 -4.43
CA GLU A 437 -0.78 14.08 -3.00
C GLU A 437 0.66 13.75 -2.61
N THR A 438 1.43 13.06 -3.46
CA THR A 438 2.86 12.83 -3.25
C THR A 438 3.63 14.16 -3.19
N ILE A 439 3.26 15.10 -4.07
CA ILE A 439 3.82 16.46 -4.04
C ILE A 439 3.29 17.25 -2.85
N ASP A 440 1.98 17.19 -2.58
CA ASP A 440 1.35 17.94 -1.50
C ASP A 440 1.95 17.56 -0.13
N ARG A 441 2.17 16.27 0.14
CA ARG A 441 2.80 15.80 1.39
C ARG A 441 4.24 16.26 1.56
N GLY A 442 5.00 16.38 0.47
CA GLY A 442 6.37 16.90 0.52
C GLY A 442 6.43 18.42 0.64
N MET A 443 5.45 19.12 0.07
CA MET A 443 5.34 20.58 0.12
C MET A 443 4.67 21.09 1.40
N ARG A 444 3.86 20.26 2.05
CA ARG A 444 3.06 20.57 3.23
C ARG A 444 3.21 19.49 4.30
N PRO A 445 4.45 19.22 4.75
CA PRO A 445 4.68 18.23 5.79
C PRO A 445 4.07 18.69 7.12
N GLU A 446 3.61 17.74 7.92
CA GLU A 446 3.05 18.02 9.24
C GLU A 446 3.96 17.54 10.38
N GLY A 447 3.80 18.18 11.55
CA GLY A 447 4.48 17.78 12.78
C GLY A 447 6.01 17.65 12.63
N ALA A 448 6.54 16.49 13.01
CA ALA A 448 7.98 16.24 12.95
C ALA A 448 8.53 16.16 11.51
N ALA A 449 7.70 15.84 10.52
CA ALA A 449 8.10 15.83 9.12
C ALA A 449 8.42 17.24 8.60
N ALA A 450 7.98 18.31 9.26
CA ALA A 450 8.30 19.69 8.88
C ALA A 450 9.60 20.23 9.51
N ARG A 451 10.20 19.51 10.46
CA ARG A 451 11.26 20.04 11.36
C ARG A 451 12.49 20.61 10.67
N PHE A 452 12.84 20.08 9.50
CA PHE A 452 14.06 20.44 8.75
C PHE A 452 13.77 21.16 7.43
N ILE A 453 12.52 21.58 7.22
CA ILE A 453 12.11 22.31 6.04
C ILE A 453 11.86 23.75 6.48
N ASP A 454 12.48 24.69 5.78
CA ASP A 454 12.32 26.10 6.09
C ASP A 454 10.86 26.52 5.89
N LYS A 455 10.36 27.40 6.77
CA LYS A 455 8.94 27.81 6.76
C LYS A 455 8.53 28.47 5.44
N GLU A 456 9.48 29.12 4.77
CA GLU A 456 9.29 29.75 3.47
C GLU A 456 9.12 28.73 2.33
N ASP A 457 9.62 27.51 2.54
CA ASP A 457 9.54 26.38 1.60
C ASP A 457 8.34 25.45 1.87
N VAL A 458 7.56 25.74 2.92
CA VAL A 458 6.29 25.06 3.23
C VAL A 458 5.15 25.81 2.55
N CYS A 459 4.42 25.13 1.66
CA CYS A 459 3.27 25.72 1.00
C CYS A 459 2.11 25.89 1.99
N VAL A 460 1.49 27.08 1.99
CA VAL A 460 0.23 27.31 2.71
C VAL A 460 -0.95 26.67 1.99
N GLN A 461 -2.09 26.55 2.67
CA GLN A 461 -3.29 25.87 2.15
C GLN A 461 -3.77 26.40 0.79
N ASP A 462 -3.74 27.72 0.66
CA ASP A 462 -4.24 28.51 -0.45
C ASP A 462 -3.12 29.02 -1.38
N ASP A 463 -1.93 28.41 -1.34
CA ASP A 463 -0.85 28.74 -2.26
C ASP A 463 -1.33 28.58 -3.72
N PRO A 464 -1.19 29.61 -4.58
CA PRO A 464 -1.70 29.56 -5.96
C PRO A 464 -1.16 28.38 -6.78
N ARG A 465 0.06 27.93 -6.50
CA ARG A 465 0.67 26.77 -7.15
C ARG A 465 -0.10 25.49 -6.81
N ARG A 466 -0.43 25.33 -5.52
CA ARG A 466 -1.21 24.21 -5.00
C ARG A 466 -2.64 24.25 -5.53
N VAL A 467 -3.32 25.40 -5.45
CA VAL A 467 -4.70 25.56 -5.93
C VAL A 467 -4.80 25.20 -7.41
N ARG A 468 -3.83 25.61 -8.21
CA ARG A 468 -3.74 25.22 -9.62
C ARG A 468 -3.52 23.71 -9.79
N GLY A 469 -2.61 23.12 -9.02
CA GLY A 469 -2.38 21.66 -9.03
C GLY A 469 -3.64 20.86 -8.68
N VAL A 470 -4.40 21.30 -7.67
CA VAL A 470 -5.70 20.71 -7.31
C VAL A 470 -6.70 20.84 -8.46
N ALA A 471 -6.85 22.03 -9.05
CA ALA A 471 -7.77 22.23 -10.18
C ALA A 471 -7.42 21.33 -11.37
N VAL A 472 -6.13 21.16 -11.68
CA VAL A 472 -5.67 20.25 -12.74
C VAL A 472 -6.01 18.81 -12.40
N SER A 473 -5.77 18.37 -11.17
CA SER A 473 -6.10 17.01 -10.71
C SER A 473 -7.60 16.72 -10.82
N VAL A 474 -8.47 17.67 -10.41
CA VAL A 474 -9.93 17.54 -10.56
C VAL A 474 -10.33 17.38 -12.03
N LEU A 475 -9.78 18.21 -12.92
CA LEU A 475 -10.06 18.14 -14.36
C LEU A 475 -9.54 16.84 -15.00
N GLN A 476 -8.36 16.36 -14.57
CA GLN A 476 -7.81 15.08 -15.02
C GLN A 476 -8.69 13.91 -14.56
N GLY A 477 -9.18 13.92 -13.32
CA GLY A 477 -10.11 12.92 -12.81
C GLY A 477 -11.42 12.90 -13.58
N ALA A 478 -11.99 14.07 -13.89
CA ALA A 478 -13.19 14.17 -14.73
C ALA A 478 -12.95 13.65 -16.15
N ALA A 479 -11.81 13.98 -16.75
CA ALA A 479 -11.43 13.47 -18.06
C ALA A 479 -11.31 11.94 -18.09
N GLN A 480 -10.81 11.33 -17.02
CA GLN A 480 -10.77 9.87 -16.87
C GLN A 480 -12.16 9.25 -16.76
N ASN A 481 -13.15 9.99 -16.25
CA ASN A 481 -14.56 9.60 -16.22
C ASN A 481 -15.32 9.87 -17.53
N GLY A 482 -14.63 10.41 -18.55
CA GLY A 482 -15.17 10.68 -19.87
C GLY A 482 -15.67 12.12 -20.07
N ASP A 483 -15.52 13.00 -19.08
CA ASP A 483 -15.88 14.40 -19.21
C ASP A 483 -14.89 15.16 -20.11
N THR A 484 -15.40 16.06 -20.94
CA THR A 484 -14.55 16.94 -21.78
C THR A 484 -14.43 18.36 -21.20
N LEU A 485 -15.34 18.71 -20.28
CA LEU A 485 -15.39 19.98 -19.56
C LEU A 485 -16.15 19.77 -18.25
N LEU A 486 -15.79 20.53 -17.21
CA LEU A 486 -16.55 20.60 -15.95
C LEU A 486 -17.13 22.01 -15.75
N PRO A 487 -18.37 22.13 -15.25
CA PRO A 487 -18.91 23.40 -14.77
C PRO A 487 -18.13 23.93 -13.56
N PHE A 488 -18.04 25.26 -13.43
CA PHE A 488 -17.31 25.90 -12.32
C PHE A 488 -17.85 25.58 -10.92
N ALA A 489 -19.10 25.10 -10.82
CA ALA A 489 -19.70 24.68 -9.55
C ALA A 489 -19.24 23.27 -9.13
N GLU A 490 -18.58 22.53 -10.03
CA GLU A 490 -18.13 21.14 -9.87
C GLU A 490 -16.59 21.03 -9.90
N THR A 491 -15.88 22.13 -10.17
CA THR A 491 -14.42 22.30 -10.00
C THR A 491 -14.10 22.94 -8.66
#